data_AF-A0A7Y3DQZ0-F1
#
_entry.id   AF-A0A7Y3DQZ0-F1
#
_cell.length_a   1.000
_cell.length_b   1.000
_cell.length_c   1.000
_cell.angle_alpha   90.00
_cell.angle_beta   90.00
_cell.angle_gamma   90.00
#
_symmetry.space_group_name_H-M   'P 1'
#
loop_
_entity.id
_entity.type
_entity.pdbx_description
1 polymer ?
#
loop_
_entity_poly.entity_id
_entity_poly.type
_entity_poly.pdbx_seq_one_letter_code
_entity_poly.pdbx_strand_id
1 'polypeptide(L)'
;MLDENDPHLKELNKITPAERLSSEGWKKQATYDDPRLTEMVEMYQEIGLEVHLEPFDAENEKDCTTCMASMPDLYKTIYTRPRSED
;
A
#
# COMPACT_ATOMS: atom_id res chain seq x y z
N MET A 1 29.11 18.76 -13.11
CA MET A 1 27.93 19.50 -12.62
C MET A 1 26.75 18.64 -12.99
N LEU A 2 26.07 18.07 -11.99
CA LEU A 2 24.82 17.36 -12.25
C LEU A 2 23.74 18.43 -12.37
N ASP A 3 23.07 18.45 -13.51
CA ASP A 3 22.03 19.42 -13.81
C ASP A 3 20.79 19.08 -12.97
N GLU A 4 20.45 19.94 -12.00
CA GLU A 4 19.30 19.76 -11.10
C GLU A 4 17.94 19.81 -11.83
N ASN A 5 17.95 20.06 -13.14
CA ASN A 5 16.78 20.06 -14.03
C ASN A 5 16.67 18.84 -14.93
N ASP A 6 17.47 17.79 -14.73
CA ASP A 6 17.33 16.54 -15.48
C ASP A 6 15.95 15.90 -15.22
N PRO A 7 15.11 15.71 -16.25
CA PRO A 7 13.77 15.14 -16.09
C PRO A 7 13.78 13.68 -15.62
N HIS A 8 14.87 12.93 -15.82
CA HIS A 8 15.01 11.59 -15.27
C HIS A 8 15.23 11.61 -13.75
N LEU A 9 15.88 12.64 -13.21
CA LEU A 9 15.99 12.85 -11.75
C LEU A 9 14.64 13.17 -11.10
N LYS A 10 13.71 13.80 -11.82
CA LYS A 10 12.34 14.04 -11.35
C LYS A 10 11.47 12.78 -11.35
N GLU A 11 11.74 11.83 -12.25
CA GLU A 11 11.07 10.52 -12.27
C GLU A 11 11.64 9.56 -11.22
N LEU A 12 12.94 9.65 -10.92
CA LEU A 12 13.62 8.85 -9.89
C LEU A 12 13.23 9.23 -8.44
N ASN A 13 12.44 10.30 -8.25
CA ASN A 13 12.08 10.84 -6.93
C ASN A 13 10.60 10.64 -6.55
N LYS A 14 9.84 9.84 -7.30
CA LYS A 14 8.47 9.48 -6.91
C LYS A 14 8.53 8.33 -5.90
N ILE A 15 8.48 8.67 -4.61
CA ILE A 15 8.27 7.69 -3.54
C ILE A 15 6.89 7.05 -3.76
N THR A 16 6.86 5.74 -3.95
CA THR A 16 5.59 5.01 -4.08
C THR A 16 4.82 5.04 -2.76
N PRO A 17 3.48 4.88 -2.78
CA PRO A 17 2.70 4.78 -1.54
C PRO A 17 3.23 3.70 -0.60
N ALA A 18 3.67 2.57 -1.16
CA ALA A 18 4.29 1.48 -0.40
C ALA A 18 5.60 1.90 0.28
N GLU A 19 6.48 2.62 -0.41
CA GLU A 19 7.74 3.12 0.17
C GLU A 19 7.50 4.16 1.26
N ARG A 20 6.56 5.10 1.03
CA ARG A 20 6.14 6.11 2.01
C ARG A 20 5.64 5.44 3.29
N LEU A 21 4.67 4.55 3.17
CA LEU A 21 4.08 3.84 4.31
C LEU A 21 5.12 2.98 5.04
N SER A 22 6.01 2.31 4.31
CA SER A 22 7.11 1.54 4.93
C SER A 22 8.04 2.43 5.76
N SER A 23 8.34 3.65 5.30
CA SER A 23 9.16 4.61 6.05
C SER A 23 8.47 5.13 7.33
N GLU A 24 7.14 5.11 7.35
CA GLU A 24 6.30 5.48 8.51
C GLU A 24 6.05 4.29 9.46
N GLY A 25 6.68 3.14 9.22
CA GLY A 25 6.58 1.94 10.06
C GLY A 25 5.40 1.02 9.73
N TRP A 26 4.70 1.26 8.63
CA TRP A 26 3.64 0.38 8.17
C TRP A 26 4.19 -0.82 7.42
N LYS A 27 3.60 -2.00 7.69
CA LYS A 27 3.92 -3.25 7.02
C LYS A 27 2.81 -3.62 6.05
N LYS A 28 3.13 -3.64 4.75
CA LYS A 28 2.23 -4.17 3.70
C LYS A 28 1.83 -5.61 4.03
N GLN A 29 0.53 -5.88 3.99
CA GLN A 29 -0.05 -7.22 4.14
C GLN A 29 -0.44 -7.77 2.76
N ALA A 30 -1.73 -7.72 2.45
CA ALA A 30 -2.29 -8.28 1.23
C ALA A 30 -3.40 -7.37 0.68
N THR A 31 -3.74 -7.60 -0.57
CA THR A 31 -4.81 -6.90 -1.29
C THR A 31 -6.06 -7.76 -1.30
N TYR A 32 -7.20 -7.18 -0.95
CA TYR A 32 -8.50 -7.85 -0.93
C TYR A 32 -9.60 -6.96 -1.49
N ASP A 33 -10.63 -7.60 -2.03
CA ASP A 33 -11.97 -7.04 -2.23
C ASP A 33 -12.91 -7.45 -1.07
N ASP A 34 -14.07 -6.81 -1.00
CA ASP A 34 -15.10 -7.14 -0.02
C ASP A 34 -15.85 -8.44 -0.38
N PRO A 35 -16.29 -9.24 0.62
CA PRO A 35 -16.30 -8.95 2.05
C PRO A 35 -14.98 -9.27 2.77
N ARG A 36 -14.03 -9.90 2.07
CA ARG A 36 -12.80 -10.41 2.68
C ARG A 36 -11.93 -9.30 3.25
N LEU A 37 -11.91 -8.14 2.59
CA LEU A 37 -11.26 -6.93 3.06
C LEU A 37 -11.75 -6.54 4.45
N THR A 38 -13.08 -6.42 4.63
CA THR A 38 -13.69 -6.06 5.92
C THR A 38 -13.32 -7.06 7.02
N GLU A 39 -13.44 -8.36 6.76
CA GLU A 39 -13.09 -9.40 7.75
C GLU A 39 -11.62 -9.28 8.23
N MET A 40 -10.70 -9.04 7.29
CA MET A 40 -9.27 -8.93 7.61
C MET A 40 -8.96 -7.66 8.40
N VAL A 41 -9.63 -6.54 8.08
CA VAL A 41 -9.50 -5.28 8.83
C VAL A 41 -9.95 -5.46 10.27
N GLU A 42 -11.12 -6.05 10.49
CA GLU A 42 -11.66 -6.31 11.84
C GLU A 42 -10.69 -7.20 12.63
N MET A 43 -10.26 -8.32 12.05
CA MET A 43 -9.30 -9.23 12.68
C MET A 43 -8.00 -8.52 13.09
N TYR A 44 -7.41 -7.68 12.22
CA TYR A 44 -6.17 -6.96 12.55
C TYR A 44 -6.38 -5.94 13.67
N GLN A 45 -7.52 -5.26 13.70
CA GLN A 45 -7.86 -4.31 14.76
C GLN A 45 -8.09 -5.01 16.11
N GLU A 46 -8.73 -6.18 16.11
CA GLU A 46 -8.99 -7.00 17.30
C GLU A 46 -7.71 -7.52 17.96
N ILE A 47 -6.70 -7.89 17.16
CA ILE A 47 -5.40 -8.33 17.68
C ILE A 47 -4.47 -7.16 18.07
N GLY A 48 -4.98 -5.93 18.08
CA GLY A 48 -4.25 -4.75 18.57
C GLY A 48 -3.36 -4.06 17.53
N LEU A 49 -3.58 -4.27 16.24
CA LEU A 49 -2.88 -3.52 15.19
C LEU A 49 -3.69 -2.29 14.77
N GLU A 50 -2.98 -1.29 14.24
CA GLU A 50 -3.57 -0.25 13.41
C GLU A 50 -3.64 -0.73 11.96
N VAL A 51 -4.67 -0.31 11.24
CA VAL A 51 -4.92 -0.70 9.85
C VAL A 51 -5.03 0.56 8.99
N HIS A 52 -4.21 0.63 7.95
CA HIS A 52 -4.26 1.63 6.89
C HIS A 52 -4.60 0.94 5.57
N LEU A 53 -5.53 1.50 4.80
CA LEU A 53 -5.96 0.96 3.52
C LEU A 53 -5.52 1.89 2.40
N GLU A 54 -4.76 1.37 1.43
CA GLU A 54 -4.50 2.09 0.18
C GLU A 54 -5.30 1.45 -0.97
N PRO A 55 -5.70 2.24 -1.98
CA PRO A 55 -6.19 1.70 -3.25
C PRO A 55 -5.18 0.73 -3.87
N PHE A 56 -5.68 -0.26 -4.61
CA PHE A 56 -4.82 -1.16 -5.36
C PHE A 56 -4.07 -0.40 -6.47
N ASP A 57 -2.74 -0.44 -6.40
CA ASP A 57 -1.84 0.26 -7.33
C ASP A 57 -1.27 -0.70 -8.37
N ALA A 58 -2.03 -0.95 -9.43
CA ALA A 58 -1.66 -1.90 -10.49
C ALA A 58 -0.31 -1.60 -11.15
N GLU A 59 0.14 -0.33 -11.15
CA GLU A 59 1.37 0.10 -11.83
C GLU A 59 2.63 -0.32 -11.06
N ASN A 60 2.54 -0.42 -9.73
CA ASN A 60 3.66 -0.74 -8.83
C ASN A 60 3.64 -2.19 -8.32
N GLU A 61 2.60 -2.97 -8.64
CA GLU A 61 2.51 -4.37 -8.29
C GLU A 61 3.31 -5.24 -9.27
N LYS A 62 4.24 -6.04 -8.73
CA LYS A 62 5.18 -6.85 -9.53
C LYS A 62 4.68 -8.28 -9.80
N ASP A 63 3.52 -8.65 -9.27
CA ASP A 63 2.97 -10.01 -9.28
C ASP A 63 1.83 -10.19 -10.29
N CYS A 64 1.27 -11.41 -10.37
CA CYS A 64 0.12 -11.76 -11.22
C CYS A 64 -1.16 -11.01 -10.82
N THR A 65 -1.26 -9.75 -11.19
CA THR A 65 -2.37 -8.85 -10.84
C THR A 65 -3.27 -8.48 -12.02
N THR A 66 -3.10 -9.12 -13.18
CA THR A 66 -3.86 -8.80 -14.41
C THR A 66 -5.38 -8.82 -14.20
N CYS A 67 -5.89 -9.76 -13.39
CA CYS A 67 -7.32 -9.81 -13.06
C CYS A 67 -7.77 -8.64 -12.17
N MET A 68 -6.94 -8.22 -11.21
CA MET A 68 -7.22 -7.11 -10.30
C MET A 68 -7.11 -5.76 -11.02
N ALA A 69 -6.13 -5.62 -11.93
CA ALA A 69 -5.92 -4.43 -12.75
C ALA A 69 -7.10 -4.13 -13.70
N SER A 70 -7.96 -5.11 -13.97
CA SER A 70 -9.18 -4.90 -14.76
C SER A 70 -10.29 -4.17 -13.99
N MET A 71 -10.29 -4.26 -12.66
CA MET A 71 -11.26 -3.62 -11.76
C MET A 71 -10.56 -3.11 -10.49
N PRO A 72 -9.59 -2.18 -10.62
CA PRO A 72 -8.72 -1.80 -9.50
C PRO A 72 -9.46 -1.15 -8.34
N ASP A 73 -10.58 -0.46 -8.62
CA ASP A 73 -11.41 0.21 -7.60
C ASP A 73 -12.05 -0.74 -6.59
N LEU A 74 -12.15 -2.04 -6.91
CA LEU A 74 -12.69 -3.06 -5.99
C LEU A 74 -11.69 -3.52 -4.95
N TYR A 75 -10.40 -3.27 -5.16
CA TYR A 75 -9.32 -3.84 -4.39
C TYR A 75 -8.62 -2.78 -3.54
N LYS A 76 -8.31 -3.14 -2.30
CA LYS A 76 -7.47 -2.32 -1.42
C LYS A 76 -6.37 -3.16 -0.79
N THR A 77 -5.20 -2.56 -0.66
CA THR A 77 -4.07 -3.17 0.03
C THR A 77 -4.09 -2.77 1.50
N ILE A 78 -4.07 -3.77 2.38
CA ILE A 78 -3.99 -3.58 3.82
C ILE A 78 -2.53 -3.34 4.21
N TYR A 79 -2.31 -2.31 5.01
CA TYR A 79 -1.07 -2.04 5.72
C TYR A 79 -1.35 -2.06 7.22
N THR A 80 -0.48 -2.69 7.99
CA THR A 80 -0.63 -2.77 9.45
C THR A 80 0.61 -2.26 10.17
N ARG A 81 0.42 -1.70 11.35
CA ARG A 81 1.50 -1.40 12.28
C ARG A 81 1.08 -1.73 13.71
N PRO A 82 2.01 -1.99 14.63
CA PRO A 82 1.69 -2.09 16.05
C PRO A 82 0.98 -0.82 16.50
N ARG A 83 -0.12 -0.95 17.25
CA ARG A 83 -0.73 0.21 17.89
C ARG A 83 0.29 0.81 18.85
N SER A 84 0.54 2.11 18.71
CA SER A 84 1.41 2.83 19.65
C SER A 84 0.80 2.69 21.04
N GLU A 85 1.53 2.10 21.99
CA GLU A 85 1.16 2.13 23.41
C GLU A 85 1.30 3.58 23.88
N ASP A 86 0.23 4.16 24.43
CA ASP A 86 0.24 5.49 25.08
C ASP A 86 0.64 5.34 26.57
#